data_AF-A0A1H1HA76-F1
#
_entry.id   AF-A0A1H1HA76-F1
#
_cell.length_a   1.000
_cell.length_b   1.000
_cell.length_c   1.000
_cell.angle_alpha   90.00
_cell.angle_beta   90.00
_cell.angle_gamma   90.00
#
_symmetry.space_group_name_H-M   'P 1'
#
loop_
_entity.id
_entity.type
_entity.pdbx_description
1 polymer ?
#
loop_
_entity_poly.entity_id
_entity_poly.type
_entity_poly.pdbx_seq_one_letter_code
_entity_poly.pdbx_strand_id
1 'polypeptide(L)'
;MTNDFFNKNSQYLKTDENEEWTEVGTAITNTTPGSISNVIINTTPICPNMSNKEFRKEVMRARDAGVSLIKERIAAVARWDAKERDRAEIYFARADEEIRSTLAVGLPRLLAAMQELVPEKIVRWDSVLNRSLTCTVALDSGDNHAAVCKPDSQKRVIAIYSKFCNISHGELFHECKIKTLIHECTHYTDTFNSIDEVYADTESGAKYFAKNHPDLAIRNADNITGYIATFDGRNIR
;
A
#
# COMPACT_ATOMS: atom_id res chain seq x y z
N MET A 1 20.52 19.97 20.95
CA MET A 1 20.69 19.14 22.17
C MET A 1 20.87 17.71 21.71
N THR A 2 22.09 17.21 21.79
CA THR A 2 22.51 15.88 21.35
C THR A 2 22.01 14.83 22.33
N ASN A 3 21.44 13.75 21.80
CA ASN A 3 20.69 12.75 22.54
C ASN A 3 21.67 11.77 23.23
N ASP A 4 22.06 12.08 24.48
CA ASP A 4 23.08 11.36 25.26
C ASP A 4 22.81 9.86 25.47
N PHE A 5 21.59 9.40 25.21
CA PHE A 5 21.21 7.98 25.28
C PHE A 5 21.88 7.14 24.18
N PHE A 6 22.02 7.69 22.97
CA PHE A 6 22.70 7.01 21.86
C PHE A 6 24.21 6.94 22.08
N ASN A 7 24.80 7.93 22.74
CA ASN A 7 26.23 7.96 23.00
C ASN A 7 26.67 6.90 24.02
N LYS A 8 25.88 6.67 25.08
CA LYS A 8 26.21 5.71 26.14
C LYS A 8 26.00 4.25 25.76
N ASN A 9 25.05 3.96 24.86
CA ASN A 9 24.77 2.58 24.42
C ASN A 9 25.40 2.22 23.07
N SER A 10 26.22 3.11 22.49
CA SER A 10 26.93 2.88 21.23
C SER A 10 27.85 1.65 21.23
N GLN A 11 28.31 1.20 22.41
CA GLN A 11 29.11 -0.03 22.54
C GLN A 11 28.28 -1.32 22.44
N TYR A 12 26.97 -1.28 22.65
CA TYR A 12 26.08 -2.45 22.54
C TYR A 12 25.27 -2.46 21.25
N LEU A 13 25.06 -1.31 20.63
CA LEU A 13 24.46 -1.17 19.31
C LEU A 13 25.58 -0.97 18.28
N LYS A 14 26.22 -2.07 17.88
CA LYS A 14 27.00 -2.07 16.64
C LYS A 14 26.03 -1.88 15.48
N THR A 15 25.95 -0.66 14.97
CA THR A 15 25.26 -0.34 13.71
C THR A 15 26.11 -0.69 12.48
N ASP A 16 27.25 -1.36 12.66
CA ASP A 16 28.06 -1.87 11.56
C ASP A 16 27.43 -3.14 10.97
N GLU A 17 26.75 -2.94 9.84
CA GLU A 17 26.63 -3.87 8.70
C GLU A 17 26.32 -5.34 8.98
N ASN A 18 25.47 -5.65 9.98
CA ASN A 18 24.76 -6.92 10.04
C ASN A 18 23.30 -6.71 10.44
N GLU A 19 22.46 -6.74 9.41
CA GLU A 19 21.02 -6.51 9.27
C GLU A 19 20.06 -7.30 10.21
N GLU A 20 20.36 -7.52 11.49
CA GLU A 20 19.53 -8.38 12.38
C GLU A 20 18.59 -7.59 13.33
N TRP A 21 18.88 -6.33 13.62
CA TRP A 21 18.14 -5.54 14.62
C TRP A 21 17.29 -4.46 13.95
N THR A 22 16.02 -4.36 14.36
CA THR A 22 15.07 -3.31 13.96
C THR A 22 14.49 -2.69 15.21
N GLU A 23 14.42 -1.36 15.24
CA GLU A 23 13.72 -0.64 16.31
C GLU A 23 12.22 -0.94 16.22
N VAL A 24 11.63 -1.43 17.30
CA VAL A 24 10.20 -1.81 17.38
C VAL A 24 9.40 -0.87 18.28
N GLY A 25 10.04 0.15 18.85
CA GLY A 25 9.41 1.19 19.67
C GLY A 25 10.40 1.89 20.60
N THR A 26 10.05 3.12 20.98
CA THR A 26 10.76 3.89 22.02
C THR A 26 9.84 4.02 23.25
N ALA A 27 10.37 3.76 24.44
CA ALA A 27 9.66 3.94 25.70
C ALA A 27 10.36 5.00 26.57
N ILE A 28 9.57 5.88 27.20
CA ILE A 28 10.04 6.90 28.14
C ILE A 28 9.24 6.71 29.43
N THR A 29 9.94 6.64 30.56
CA THR A 29 9.34 6.52 31.90
C THR A 29 9.80 7.67 32.80
N ASN A 30 9.08 7.92 33.89
CA ASN A 30 9.44 8.94 34.89
C ASN A 30 10.18 8.31 36.09
N THR A 31 10.55 9.12 37.08
CA THR A 31 11.30 8.67 38.27
C THR A 31 10.42 8.07 39.37
N THR A 32 9.13 7.83 39.11
CA THR A 32 8.21 7.32 40.13
C THR A 32 8.52 5.84 40.41
N PRO A 33 8.90 5.47 41.65
CA PRO A 33 9.17 4.08 41.99
C PRO A 33 7.94 3.21 41.75
N GLY A 34 8.08 2.12 40.98
CA GLY A 34 6.99 1.18 40.68
C GLY A 34 6.23 1.43 39.37
N SER A 35 6.59 2.46 38.59
CA SER A 35 6.05 2.63 37.23
C SER A 35 6.64 1.59 36.26
N ILE A 36 5.89 0.51 35.99
CA ILE A 36 6.26 -0.53 35.02
C ILE A 36 5.55 -0.26 33.69
N SER A 37 6.32 -0.02 32.63
CA SER A 37 5.82 0.02 31.24
C SER A 37 6.19 -1.28 30.54
N ASN A 38 5.21 -2.17 30.36
CA ASN A 38 5.43 -3.42 29.62
C ASN A 38 5.34 -3.16 28.11
N VAL A 39 6.44 -3.41 27.40
CA VAL A 39 6.46 -3.38 25.93
C VAL A 39 6.30 -4.82 25.44
N ILE A 40 5.15 -5.15 24.86
CA ILE A 40 4.89 -6.47 24.28
C ILE A 40 5.18 -6.39 22.79
N ILE A 41 6.19 -7.12 22.34
CA ILE A 41 6.60 -7.17 20.93
C ILE A 41 6.02 -8.43 20.32
N ASN A 42 5.13 -8.29 19.32
CA ASN A 42 4.65 -9.42 18.55
C ASN A 42 5.66 -9.76 17.45
N THR A 43 6.47 -10.78 17.67
CA THR A 43 7.49 -11.25 16.70
C THR A 43 6.94 -12.27 15.70
N THR A 44 5.65 -12.62 15.79
CA THR A 44 5.02 -13.56 14.86
C THR A 44 5.16 -13.02 13.43
N PRO A 45 5.63 -13.83 12.46
CA PRO A 45 5.79 -13.37 11.08
C PRO A 45 4.52 -12.77 10.49
N ILE A 46 4.65 -11.70 9.70
CA ILE A 46 3.54 -11.12 8.93
C ILE A 46 3.09 -12.13 7.87
N CYS A 47 4.05 -12.69 7.15
CA CYS A 47 3.84 -13.77 6.20
C CYS A 47 4.43 -15.08 6.74
N PRO A 48 3.65 -16.18 6.85
CA PRO A 48 4.14 -17.44 7.44
C PRO A 48 5.32 -18.08 6.70
N ASN A 49 5.52 -17.74 5.43
CA ASN A 49 6.53 -18.31 4.54
C ASN A 49 7.86 -17.52 4.50
N MET A 50 7.99 -16.44 5.28
CA MET A 50 9.21 -15.63 5.33
C MET A 50 9.40 -14.94 6.68
N SER A 51 10.62 -14.52 6.98
CA SER A 51 10.90 -13.68 8.14
C SER A 51 10.31 -12.28 7.99
N ASN A 52 10.06 -11.58 9.10
CA ASN A 52 9.64 -10.18 9.06
C ASN A 52 10.67 -9.29 8.34
N LYS A 53 11.96 -9.60 8.41
CA LYS A 53 13.00 -8.87 7.69
C LYS A 53 12.85 -9.00 6.17
N GLU A 54 12.68 -10.22 5.68
CA GLU A 54 12.44 -10.49 4.25
C GLU A 54 11.16 -9.81 3.79
N PHE A 55 10.09 -9.91 4.59
CA PHE A 55 8.84 -9.22 4.32
C PHE A 55 9.04 -7.70 4.17
N ARG A 56 9.71 -7.04 5.14
CA ARG A 56 10.00 -5.60 5.08
C ARG A 56 10.75 -5.24 3.80
N LYS A 57 11.80 -5.99 3.47
CA LYS A 57 12.56 -5.78 2.23
C LYS A 57 11.68 -5.92 1.00
N GLU A 58 10.83 -6.94 0.96
CA GLU A 58 9.97 -7.22 -0.19
C GLU A 58 8.88 -6.16 -0.38
N VAL A 59 8.18 -5.77 0.68
CA VAL A 59 7.13 -4.74 0.57
C VAL A 59 7.70 -3.37 0.22
N MET A 60 8.91 -3.03 0.68
CA MET A 60 9.56 -1.78 0.29
C MET A 60 9.96 -1.80 -1.20
N ARG A 61 10.42 -2.94 -1.72
CA ARG A 61 10.66 -3.09 -3.17
C ARG A 61 9.37 -2.93 -3.98
N ALA A 62 8.26 -3.54 -3.52
CA ALA A 62 6.97 -3.39 -4.17
C ALA A 62 6.47 -1.94 -4.13
N ARG A 63 6.65 -1.25 -2.99
CA ARG A 63 6.36 0.18 -2.83
C ARG A 63 7.14 1.02 -3.82
N ASP A 64 8.45 0.84 -3.91
CA ASP A 64 9.34 1.62 -4.79
C ASP A 64 9.00 1.42 -6.28
N ALA A 65 8.65 0.18 -6.66
CA ALA A 65 8.16 -0.12 -8.00
C ALA A 65 6.80 0.57 -8.28
N GLY A 66 5.86 0.51 -7.33
CA GLY A 66 4.58 1.20 -7.44
C GLY A 66 4.74 2.72 -7.58
N VAL A 67 5.63 3.33 -6.79
CA VAL A 67 6.01 4.75 -6.90
C VAL A 67 6.50 5.09 -8.31
N SER A 68 7.31 4.21 -8.91
CA SER A 68 7.82 4.41 -10.27
C SER A 68 6.70 4.38 -11.30
N LEU A 69 5.78 3.41 -11.21
CA LEU A 69 4.60 3.32 -12.08
C LEU A 69 3.70 4.55 -11.97
N ILE A 70 3.44 5.03 -10.74
CA ILE A 70 2.62 6.23 -10.51
C ILE A 70 3.28 7.47 -11.15
N LYS A 71 4.60 7.64 -11.01
CA LYS A 71 5.34 8.75 -11.66
C LYS A 71 5.22 8.70 -13.18
N GLU A 72 5.34 7.52 -13.78
CA GLU A 72 5.14 7.35 -15.22
C GLU A 72 3.73 7.78 -15.66
N ARG A 73 2.71 7.42 -14.87
CA ARG A 73 1.33 7.82 -15.15
C ARG A 73 1.11 9.32 -15.00
N ILE A 74 1.66 9.96 -13.97
CA ILE A 74 1.58 11.42 -13.81
C ILE A 74 2.14 12.11 -15.07
N ALA A 75 3.32 11.69 -15.51
CA ALA A 75 3.95 12.24 -16.71
C ALA A 75 3.12 11.99 -17.98
N ALA A 76 2.45 10.84 -18.07
CA ALA A 76 1.61 10.52 -19.21
C ALA A 76 0.28 11.27 -19.22
N VAL A 77 -0.37 11.42 -18.06
CA VAL A 77 -1.59 12.25 -17.88
C VAL A 77 -1.33 13.71 -18.23
N ALA A 78 -0.15 14.23 -17.89
CA ALA A 78 0.25 15.58 -18.26
C ALA A 78 0.29 15.76 -19.80
N ARG A 79 0.78 14.76 -20.54
CA ARG A 79 0.79 14.77 -22.01
C ARG A 79 -0.60 14.54 -22.62
N TRP A 80 -1.38 13.63 -22.02
CA TRP A 80 -2.71 13.22 -22.46
C TRP A 80 -2.79 12.89 -23.96
N ASP A 81 -1.77 12.17 -24.44
CA ASP A 81 -1.68 11.74 -25.84
C ASP A 81 -2.70 10.65 -26.16
N ALA A 82 -2.82 10.28 -27.44
CA ALA A 82 -3.80 9.28 -27.89
C ALA A 82 -3.66 7.94 -27.14
N LYS A 83 -2.42 7.50 -26.87
CA LYS A 83 -2.15 6.25 -26.16
C LYS A 83 -2.65 6.30 -24.71
N GLU A 84 -2.49 7.44 -24.04
CA GLU A 84 -2.97 7.63 -22.68
C GLU A 84 -4.51 7.70 -22.63
N ARG A 85 -5.15 8.32 -23.64
CA ARG A 85 -6.61 8.29 -23.77
C ARG A 85 -7.15 6.89 -24.05
N ASP A 86 -6.52 6.12 -24.92
CA ASP A 86 -6.90 4.72 -25.20
C ASP A 86 -6.84 3.89 -23.91
N ARG A 87 -5.82 4.11 -23.09
CA ARG A 87 -5.70 3.48 -21.76
C ARG A 87 -6.81 3.93 -20.82
N ALA A 88 -7.12 5.22 -20.75
CA ALA A 88 -8.25 5.71 -19.95
C ALA A 88 -9.57 5.07 -20.40
N GLU A 89 -9.81 4.91 -21.71
CA GLU A 89 -10.98 4.22 -22.23
C GLU A 89 -11.02 2.72 -21.86
N ILE A 90 -9.88 2.05 -21.74
CA ILE A 90 -9.84 0.66 -21.26
C ILE A 90 -10.35 0.56 -19.83
N TYR A 91 -9.84 1.40 -18.92
CA TYR A 91 -10.11 1.25 -17.49
C TYR A 91 -11.31 2.06 -16.99
N PHE A 92 -11.76 3.06 -17.74
CA PHE A 92 -12.86 3.95 -17.34
C PHE A 92 -13.96 4.09 -18.40
N ALA A 93 -13.80 3.49 -19.60
CA ALA A 93 -14.69 3.66 -20.76
C ALA A 93 -14.90 5.12 -21.21
N ARG A 94 -14.10 6.04 -20.65
CA ARG A 94 -14.16 7.49 -20.85
C ARG A 94 -12.72 8.03 -20.85
N ALA A 95 -12.47 9.04 -21.67
CA ALA A 95 -11.21 9.78 -21.71
C ALA A 95 -11.42 11.30 -21.83
N ASP A 96 -12.51 11.77 -21.21
CA ASP A 96 -12.88 13.18 -21.16
C ASP A 96 -12.13 13.96 -20.06
N GLU A 97 -12.43 15.25 -19.94
CA GLU A 97 -11.77 16.17 -19.01
C GLU A 97 -12.06 15.83 -17.54
N GLU A 98 -13.18 15.19 -17.22
CA GLU A 98 -13.46 14.75 -15.85
C GLU A 98 -12.50 13.62 -15.44
N ILE A 99 -12.31 12.63 -16.32
CA ILE A 99 -11.32 11.57 -16.10
C ILE A 99 -9.92 12.16 -15.97
N ARG A 100 -9.53 13.04 -16.91
CA ARG A 100 -8.19 13.66 -16.90
C ARG A 100 -7.94 14.45 -15.62
N SER A 101 -8.88 15.31 -15.22
CA SER A 101 -8.74 16.14 -14.02
C SER A 101 -8.71 15.32 -12.74
N THR A 102 -9.55 14.27 -12.65
CA THR A 102 -9.54 13.33 -11.52
C THR A 102 -8.18 12.64 -11.38
N LEU A 103 -7.62 12.14 -12.49
CA LEU A 103 -6.29 11.53 -12.50
C LEU A 103 -5.17 12.54 -12.19
N ALA A 104 -5.24 13.75 -12.75
CA ALA A 104 -4.25 14.79 -12.54
C ALA A 104 -4.17 15.25 -11.07
N VAL A 105 -5.28 15.20 -10.34
CA VAL A 105 -5.33 15.53 -8.90
C VAL A 105 -5.01 14.31 -8.02
N GLY A 106 -5.56 13.15 -8.34
CA GLY A 106 -5.44 11.95 -7.51
C GLY A 106 -4.05 11.31 -7.57
N LEU A 107 -3.40 11.25 -8.75
CA LEU A 107 -2.11 10.57 -8.89
C LEU A 107 -0.99 11.21 -8.05
N PRO A 108 -0.82 12.55 -7.99
CA PRO A 108 0.17 13.16 -7.11
C PRO A 108 -0.08 12.89 -5.62
N ARG A 109 -1.35 12.84 -5.20
CA ARG A 109 -1.73 12.51 -3.81
C ARG A 109 -1.44 11.05 -3.48
N LEU A 110 -1.76 10.15 -4.40
CA LEU A 110 -1.44 8.74 -4.31
C LEU A 110 0.08 8.52 -4.26
N LEU A 111 0.85 9.26 -5.06
CA LEU A 111 2.31 9.22 -5.04
C LEU A 111 2.85 9.56 -3.65
N ALA A 112 2.36 10.67 -3.05
CA ALA A 112 2.76 11.07 -1.71
C ALA A 112 2.42 9.99 -0.67
N ALA A 113 1.20 9.46 -0.69
CA ALA A 113 0.77 8.39 0.21
C ALA A 113 1.65 7.13 0.07
N MET A 114 1.97 6.70 -1.16
CA MET A 114 2.87 5.57 -1.40
C MET A 114 4.29 5.84 -0.88
N GLN A 115 4.81 7.05 -1.04
CA GLN A 115 6.14 7.43 -0.55
C GLN A 115 6.22 7.49 0.98
N GLU A 116 5.10 7.79 1.65
CA GLU A 116 4.98 7.78 3.12
C GLU A 116 4.90 6.39 3.73
N LEU A 117 4.67 5.34 2.92
CA LEU A 117 4.70 3.97 3.40
C LEU A 117 6.11 3.61 3.85
N VAL A 118 6.17 3.09 5.07
CA VAL A 118 7.35 2.51 5.71
C VAL A 118 6.95 1.15 6.27
N PRO A 119 7.89 0.24 6.55
CA PRO A 119 7.53 -1.11 6.93
C PRO A 119 6.65 -1.20 8.20
N GLU A 120 6.77 -0.24 9.11
CA GLU A 120 6.00 -0.17 10.36
C GLU A 120 4.52 0.12 10.13
N LYS A 121 4.17 0.66 8.95
CA LYS A 121 2.79 0.94 8.54
C LYS A 121 2.14 -0.24 7.82
N ILE A 122 2.92 -1.25 7.45
CA ILE A 122 2.45 -2.45 6.74
C ILE A 122 2.49 -3.61 7.72
N VAL A 123 1.35 -3.91 8.29
CA VAL A 123 1.23 -4.76 9.48
C VAL A 123 0.41 -6.01 9.17
N ARG A 124 0.66 -7.11 9.88
CA ARG A 124 -0.21 -8.29 9.77
C ARG A 124 -1.61 -7.93 10.26
N TRP A 125 -2.62 -8.35 9.53
CA TRP A 125 -3.96 -8.40 10.09
C TRP A 125 -3.99 -9.32 11.32
N ASP A 126 -4.42 -8.79 12.45
CA ASP A 126 -4.79 -9.59 13.62
C ASP A 126 -5.88 -8.90 14.45
N SER A 127 -6.42 -9.62 15.43
CA SER A 127 -7.51 -9.14 16.27
C SER A 127 -7.14 -7.93 17.14
N VAL A 128 -5.84 -7.70 17.38
CA VAL A 128 -5.34 -6.53 18.13
C VAL A 128 -5.30 -5.32 17.21
N LEU A 129 -4.77 -5.48 15.98
CA LEU A 129 -4.80 -4.44 14.97
C LEU A 129 -6.24 -3.98 14.70
N ASN A 130 -7.17 -4.91 14.48
CA ASN A 130 -8.58 -4.56 14.20
C ASN A 130 -9.22 -3.74 15.34
N ARG A 131 -8.81 -3.96 16.60
CA ARG A 131 -9.26 -3.16 17.75
C ARG A 131 -8.62 -1.78 17.85
N SER A 132 -7.49 -1.56 17.18
CA SER A 132 -6.75 -0.30 17.18
C SER A 132 -7.13 0.65 16.04
N LEU A 133 -7.84 0.14 15.04
CA LEU A 133 -8.36 0.91 13.91
C LEU A 133 -9.68 1.59 14.28
N THR A 134 -9.95 2.74 13.66
CA THR A 134 -11.19 3.50 13.83
C THR A 134 -12.38 2.86 13.09
N CYS A 135 -12.13 1.81 12.30
CA CYS A 135 -13.13 1.06 11.55
C CYS A 135 -12.85 -0.44 11.61
N THR A 136 -13.88 -1.24 11.31
CA THR A 136 -13.77 -2.69 11.23
C THR A 136 -13.26 -3.10 9.85
N VAL A 137 -12.12 -3.76 9.81
CA VAL A 137 -11.66 -4.47 8.61
C VAL A 137 -12.16 -5.92 8.64
N ALA A 138 -12.39 -6.52 7.47
CA ALA A 138 -12.90 -7.89 7.37
C ALA A 138 -11.98 -8.90 8.08
N LEU A 139 -12.52 -10.05 8.49
CA LEU A 139 -11.68 -11.13 9.00
C LEU A 139 -10.85 -11.73 7.84
N ASP A 140 -9.67 -12.27 8.14
CA ASP A 140 -8.93 -13.06 7.17
C ASP A 140 -9.72 -14.33 6.82
N SER A 141 -10.28 -14.37 5.61
CA SER A 141 -10.96 -15.56 5.06
C SER A 141 -10.02 -16.43 4.22
N GLY A 142 -8.78 -15.99 3.96
CA GLY A 142 -7.89 -16.56 2.96
C GLY A 142 -8.01 -15.95 1.56
N ASP A 143 -9.05 -15.14 1.31
CA ASP A 143 -9.31 -14.53 -0.01
C ASP A 143 -8.85 -13.07 -0.10
N ASN A 144 -8.73 -12.38 1.03
CA ASN A 144 -8.35 -10.97 1.09
C ASN A 144 -6.82 -10.84 0.99
N HIS A 145 -6.35 -9.78 0.32
CA HIS A 145 -4.91 -9.48 0.23
C HIS A 145 -4.47 -8.49 1.29
N ALA A 146 -5.15 -7.35 1.32
CA ALA A 146 -4.89 -6.28 2.26
C ALA A 146 -6.20 -5.55 2.56
N ALA A 147 -6.15 -4.64 3.53
CA ALA A 147 -7.20 -3.68 3.77
C ALA A 147 -6.62 -2.43 4.44
N VAL A 148 -7.21 -1.29 4.12
CA VAL A 148 -6.99 -0.04 4.85
C VAL A 148 -8.25 0.44 5.55
N CYS A 149 -8.04 1.21 6.61
CA CYS A 149 -9.13 1.90 7.28
C CYS A 149 -9.22 3.36 6.78
N LYS A 150 -10.25 3.67 5.97
CA LYS A 150 -10.41 5.01 5.38
C LYS A 150 -10.35 6.17 6.39
N PRO A 151 -11.04 6.12 7.55
CA PRO A 151 -10.93 7.19 8.56
C PRO A 151 -9.50 7.42 9.08
N ASP A 152 -8.65 6.38 9.05
CA ASP A 152 -7.27 6.42 9.54
C ASP A 152 -6.25 6.73 8.41
N SER A 153 -6.68 7.38 7.33
CA SER A 153 -5.81 7.69 6.17
C SER A 153 -4.51 8.39 6.56
N GLN A 154 -4.53 9.26 7.57
CA GLN A 154 -3.34 9.94 8.08
C GLN A 154 -2.30 8.99 8.69
N LYS A 155 -2.71 7.86 9.26
CA LYS A 155 -1.80 6.85 9.82
C LYS A 155 -1.13 6.01 8.74
N ARG A 156 -1.74 5.94 7.55
CA ARG A 156 -1.26 5.16 6.38
C ARG A 156 -1.04 3.68 6.68
N VAL A 157 -1.82 3.11 7.60
CA VAL A 157 -1.70 1.70 7.99
C VAL A 157 -2.38 0.82 6.95
N ILE A 158 -1.68 -0.22 6.50
CA ILE A 158 -2.19 -1.28 5.63
C ILE A 158 -2.14 -2.59 6.41
N ALA A 159 -3.29 -3.22 6.59
CA ALA A 159 -3.39 -4.56 7.15
C ALA A 159 -3.16 -5.59 6.04
N ILE A 160 -2.22 -6.50 6.21
CA ILE A 160 -1.88 -7.56 5.26
C ILE A 160 -2.47 -8.88 5.73
N TYR A 161 -3.17 -9.56 4.82
CA TYR A 161 -3.78 -10.86 5.03
C TYR A 161 -2.95 -11.98 4.39
N SER A 162 -3.33 -13.21 4.69
CA SER A 162 -2.61 -14.42 4.26
C SER A 162 -2.44 -14.55 2.74
N LYS A 163 -3.41 -14.13 1.91
CA LYS A 163 -3.31 -14.26 0.44
C LYS A 163 -2.16 -13.44 -0.15
N PHE A 164 -1.90 -12.24 0.36
CA PHE A 164 -0.81 -11.37 -0.09
C PHE A 164 0.56 -12.05 0.01
N CYS A 165 0.74 -12.97 0.96
CA CYS A 165 2.01 -13.66 1.17
C CYS A 165 2.34 -14.66 0.05
N ASN A 166 1.35 -15.05 -0.75
CA ASN A 166 1.47 -16.10 -1.77
C ASN A 166 1.31 -15.57 -3.21
N ILE A 167 0.97 -14.30 -3.41
CA ILE A 167 0.89 -13.70 -4.75
C ILE A 167 2.26 -13.27 -5.27
N SER A 168 2.34 -13.09 -6.59
CA SER A 168 3.56 -12.64 -7.26
C SER A 168 4.03 -11.27 -6.76
N HIS A 169 5.32 -11.00 -6.86
CA HIS A 169 5.87 -9.68 -6.52
C HIS A 169 5.33 -8.59 -7.47
N GLY A 170 5.41 -8.83 -8.78
CA GLY A 170 5.17 -7.80 -9.79
C GLY A 170 4.75 -8.32 -11.16
N GLU A 171 4.09 -9.48 -11.24
CA GLU A 171 3.44 -9.92 -12.48
C GLU A 171 2.19 -9.10 -12.72
N LEU A 172 2.34 -7.97 -13.42
CA LEU A 172 1.26 -6.98 -13.53
C LEU A 172 0.05 -7.49 -14.31
N PHE A 173 0.16 -8.60 -15.04
CA PHE A 173 -0.96 -9.22 -15.74
C PHE A 173 -1.92 -10.03 -14.83
N HIS A 174 -1.61 -10.15 -13.55
CA HIS A 174 -2.49 -10.65 -12.50
C HIS A 174 -2.42 -9.76 -11.24
N GLU A 175 -3.13 -10.17 -10.19
CA GLU A 175 -2.92 -9.65 -8.84
C GLU A 175 -1.45 -9.87 -8.41
N CYS A 176 -0.84 -8.83 -7.83
CA CYS A 176 0.53 -8.88 -7.35
C CYS A 176 0.75 -7.88 -6.22
N LYS A 177 1.83 -8.04 -5.45
CA LYS A 177 2.13 -7.21 -4.28
C LYS A 177 2.19 -5.71 -4.63
N ILE A 178 2.77 -5.36 -5.78
CA ILE A 178 2.81 -3.97 -6.28
C ILE A 178 1.39 -3.41 -6.46
N LYS A 179 0.50 -4.16 -7.10
CA LYS A 179 -0.88 -3.74 -7.35
C LYS A 179 -1.68 -3.63 -6.07
N THR A 180 -1.53 -4.59 -5.15
CA THR A 180 -2.19 -4.52 -3.85
C THR A 180 -1.82 -3.23 -3.13
N LEU A 181 -0.54 -2.86 -3.05
CA LEU A 181 -0.17 -1.62 -2.34
C LEU A 181 -0.73 -0.36 -3.03
N ILE A 182 -0.74 -0.32 -4.36
CA ILE A 182 -1.35 0.79 -5.12
C ILE A 182 -2.84 0.88 -4.80
N HIS A 183 -3.57 -0.24 -4.91
CA HIS A 183 -5.00 -0.37 -4.63
C HIS A 183 -5.33 0.13 -3.22
N GLU A 184 -4.64 -0.39 -2.20
CA GLU A 184 -4.89 0.01 -0.83
C GLU A 184 -4.68 1.52 -0.61
N CYS A 185 -3.67 2.09 -1.28
CA CYS A 185 -3.43 3.52 -1.17
C CYS A 185 -4.44 4.38 -1.93
N THR A 186 -5.16 3.86 -2.93
CA THR A 186 -6.23 4.64 -3.59
C THR A 186 -7.44 4.86 -2.70
N HIS A 187 -7.64 4.00 -1.69
CA HIS A 187 -8.76 4.12 -0.75
C HIS A 187 -8.63 5.29 0.22
N TYR A 188 -7.42 5.79 0.48
CA TYR A 188 -7.23 6.88 1.44
C TYR A 188 -8.06 8.10 1.05
N THR A 189 -8.69 8.74 2.03
CA THR A 189 -9.67 9.80 1.82
C THR A 189 -9.07 11.07 1.22
N ASP A 190 -7.76 11.25 1.38
CA ASP A 190 -6.97 12.33 0.81
C ASP A 190 -6.24 11.95 -0.48
N THR A 191 -6.53 10.78 -1.06
CA THR A 191 -6.06 10.35 -2.39
C THR A 191 -7.22 10.38 -3.40
N PHE A 192 -7.63 9.22 -3.94
CA PHE A 192 -8.81 9.03 -4.77
C PHE A 192 -10.08 8.76 -3.95
N ASN A 193 -9.94 8.38 -2.67
CA ASN A 193 -11.05 7.91 -1.84
C ASN A 193 -11.85 6.78 -2.55
N SER A 194 -11.14 5.89 -3.25
CA SER A 194 -11.74 4.85 -4.07
C SER A 194 -12.58 3.87 -3.24
N ILE A 195 -13.41 3.09 -3.90
CA ILE A 195 -14.28 2.06 -3.32
C ILE A 195 -14.05 0.73 -4.04
N ASP A 196 -14.49 -0.37 -3.44
CA ASP A 196 -14.46 -1.71 -4.03
C ASP A 196 -15.84 -2.10 -4.55
N GLU A 197 -16.23 -1.51 -5.68
CA GLU A 197 -17.48 -1.86 -6.35
C GLU A 197 -17.35 -3.20 -7.08
N VAL A 198 -16.16 -3.49 -7.61
CA VAL A 198 -15.85 -4.77 -8.25
C VAL A 198 -14.38 -5.12 -8.04
N TYR A 199 -14.13 -6.41 -7.83
CA TYR A 199 -12.80 -7.00 -7.93
C TYR A 199 -12.54 -7.37 -9.39
N ALA A 200 -11.63 -6.65 -10.03
CA ALA A 200 -11.34 -6.72 -11.45
C ALA A 200 -9.88 -7.15 -11.69
N ASP A 201 -9.60 -8.41 -11.38
CA ASP A 201 -8.26 -9.03 -11.37
C ASP A 201 -7.60 -9.13 -12.75
N THR A 202 -8.29 -8.69 -13.82
CA THR A 202 -7.79 -8.69 -15.20
C THR A 202 -8.23 -7.43 -15.96
N GLU A 203 -7.47 -7.05 -16.99
CA GLU A 203 -7.84 -5.93 -17.87
C GLU A 203 -9.22 -6.14 -18.52
N SER A 204 -9.51 -7.35 -18.99
CA SER A 204 -10.81 -7.69 -19.59
C SER A 204 -11.96 -7.49 -18.60
N GLY A 205 -11.77 -7.88 -17.34
CA GLY A 205 -12.75 -7.65 -16.27
C GLY A 205 -12.95 -6.17 -15.99
N ALA A 206 -11.85 -5.43 -15.81
CA ALA A 206 -11.89 -3.98 -15.55
C ALA A 206 -12.56 -3.21 -16.69
N LYS A 207 -12.25 -3.58 -17.94
CA LYS A 207 -12.84 -3.00 -19.16
C LYS A 207 -14.32 -3.33 -19.29
N TYR A 208 -14.70 -4.58 -18.99
CA TYR A 208 -16.11 -4.98 -19.01
C TYR A 208 -16.91 -4.18 -17.97
N PHE A 209 -16.40 -4.07 -16.74
CA PHE A 209 -17.05 -3.25 -15.71
C PHE A 209 -17.16 -1.79 -16.13
N ALA A 210 -16.07 -1.19 -16.62
CA ALA A 210 -16.04 0.22 -17.02
C ALA A 210 -17.07 0.55 -18.11
N LYS A 211 -17.25 -0.34 -19.09
CA LYS A 211 -18.26 -0.16 -20.15
C LYS A 211 -19.69 -0.14 -19.63
N ASN A 212 -19.99 -0.90 -18.58
CA ASN A 212 -21.33 -1.00 -18.00
C ASN A 212 -21.56 0.05 -16.90
N HIS A 213 -20.50 0.49 -16.22
CA HIS A 213 -20.54 1.38 -15.06
C HIS A 213 -19.44 2.46 -15.11
N PRO A 214 -19.39 3.32 -16.15
CA PRO A 214 -18.28 4.26 -16.34
C PRO A 214 -18.11 5.25 -15.17
N ASP A 215 -19.22 5.70 -14.57
CA ASP A 215 -19.20 6.64 -13.44
C ASP A 215 -18.79 5.99 -12.09
N LEU A 216 -18.77 4.66 -12.04
CA LEU A 216 -18.22 3.90 -10.90
C LEU A 216 -16.76 3.52 -11.16
N ALA A 217 -16.38 3.26 -12.41
CA ALA A 217 -15.03 2.80 -12.75
C ALA A 217 -13.93 3.79 -12.33
N ILE A 218 -14.14 5.10 -12.51
CA ILE A 218 -13.16 6.11 -12.05
C ILE A 218 -13.05 6.22 -10.51
N ARG A 219 -14.00 5.62 -9.78
CA ARG A 219 -14.00 5.54 -8.31
C ARG A 219 -13.63 4.15 -7.79
N ASN A 220 -13.52 3.15 -8.66
CA ASN A 220 -13.20 1.78 -8.27
C ASN A 220 -11.69 1.60 -8.12
N ALA A 221 -11.24 1.05 -6.97
CA ALA A 221 -9.83 0.92 -6.64
C ALA A 221 -9.06 0.07 -7.67
N ASP A 222 -9.65 -1.05 -8.11
CA ASP A 222 -9.03 -1.92 -9.11
C ASP A 222 -8.94 -1.30 -10.50
N ASN A 223 -9.93 -0.51 -10.91
CA ASN A 223 -9.87 0.20 -12.19
C ASN A 223 -8.77 1.27 -12.18
N ILE A 224 -8.67 2.05 -11.10
CA ILE A 224 -7.58 3.03 -10.92
C ILE A 224 -6.22 2.32 -10.89
N THR A 225 -6.12 1.21 -10.16
CA THR A 225 -4.89 0.42 -10.05
C THR A 225 -4.48 -0.19 -11.38
N GLY A 226 -5.42 -0.75 -12.15
CA GLY A 226 -5.18 -1.29 -13.48
C GLY A 226 -4.76 -0.21 -14.49
N TYR A 227 -5.37 0.97 -14.40
CA TYR A 227 -4.95 2.14 -15.17
C TYR A 227 -3.49 2.50 -14.89
N ILE A 228 -3.07 2.45 -13.62
CA ILE A 228 -1.69 2.76 -13.21
C ILE A 228 -0.71 1.67 -13.61
N ALA A 229 -1.02 0.44 -13.23
CA ALA A 229 -0.21 -0.75 -13.38
C ALA A 229 -0.93 -1.71 -14.34
N THR A 230 -0.76 -1.49 -15.64
CA THR A 230 -1.46 -2.26 -16.67
C THR A 230 -1.10 -3.73 -16.66
N PHE A 231 -2.05 -4.55 -17.07
CA PHE A 231 -1.91 -5.99 -17.26
C PHE A 231 -1.11 -6.37 -18.53
N ASP A 232 -0.11 -5.58 -18.93
CA ASP A 232 0.57 -5.70 -20.24
C ASP A 232 1.69 -6.76 -20.28
N GLY A 233 1.57 -7.84 -19.51
CA GLY A 233 2.55 -8.94 -19.47
C GLY A 233 3.91 -8.55 -18.87
N ARG A 234 4.06 -7.32 -18.35
CA ARG A 234 5.27 -6.89 -17.65
C ARG A 234 5.40 -7.63 -16.32
N ASN A 235 6.59 -8.18 -16.07
CA ASN A 235 6.98 -8.72 -14.78
C ASN A 235 8.08 -7.84 -14.20
N ILE A 236 7.76 -7.13 -13.11
CA ILE A 236 8.72 -6.35 -12.33
C ILE A 236 9.30 -7.29 -11.26
N ARG A 237 10.61 -7.52 -11.34
CA ARG A 237 11.33 -8.48 -10.48
C ARG A 237 11.90 -7.88 -9.21
#